data_AF-A0A1Q7ACN3-F1
#
_entry.id   AF-A0A1Q7ACN3-F1
#
_cell.length_a   1.000
_cell.length_b   1.000
_cell.length_c   1.000
_cell.angle_alpha   90.00
_cell.angle_beta   90.00
_cell.angle_gamma   90.00
#
_symmetry.space_group_name_H-M   'P 1'
#
loop_
_entity.id
_entity.type
_entity.pdbx_description
1 polymer ?
#
loop_
_entity_poly.entity_id
_entity_poly.type
_entity_poly.pdbx_seq_one_letter_code
_entity_poly.pdbx_strand_id
1 'polypeptide(L)'
;KTPGNIIAIRPMKDGVIADFTVTEQMLKQFIKKVHDNKLFSPSPRIIICVPCGSTQVERRAIRESAIGAGAGQVYLIEEPMAAAIGADLPVADATGSMVVDIGGGTTEVGVISLGGMVYSGSVRVGGDKFDEAIINYIRRNYGMLIGETTAELIKKEIGSAFPGSEVREMEVKGRNLAEGIPRSFTISSNEILEALTEPLNQIVSAVKSALEQTPPELGADIAEKGMVLTGGGALLRDLDRLLMEETGLPVIVADDPLTCVVRGSGKALEKMEHFGPIFTND
;
A
#
# COMPACT_ATOMS: atom_id res chain seq x y z
N LYS A 1 -22.68 2.03 6.17
CA LYS A 1 -23.60 3.15 5.86
C LYS A 1 -23.58 4.13 7.03
N THR A 2 -23.33 5.40 6.77
CA THR A 2 -23.49 6.47 7.76
C THR A 2 -24.88 7.12 7.63
N PRO A 3 -25.52 7.54 8.73
CA PRO A 3 -26.69 8.42 8.70
C PRO A 3 -26.38 9.72 7.93
N GLY A 4 -27.40 10.39 7.37
CA GLY A 4 -27.20 11.57 6.51
C GLY A 4 -26.51 12.77 7.19
N ASN A 5 -26.47 12.80 8.52
CA ASN A 5 -25.75 13.81 9.31
C ASN A 5 -24.30 13.40 9.67
N ILE A 6 -23.85 12.22 9.25
CA ILE A 6 -22.49 11.72 9.51
C ILE A 6 -21.78 11.50 8.17
N ILE A 7 -20.66 12.18 7.99
CA ILE A 7 -19.79 12.06 6.82
C ILE A 7 -18.54 11.31 7.25
N ALA A 8 -18.28 10.17 6.60
CA ALA A 8 -17.02 9.47 6.74
C ALA A 8 -16.01 10.09 5.77
N ILE A 9 -14.87 10.56 6.28
CA ILE A 9 -13.81 11.18 5.49
C ILE A 9 -12.55 10.33 5.65
N ARG A 10 -11.89 10.02 4.54
CA ARG A 10 -10.53 9.46 4.51
C ARG A 10 -9.58 10.61 4.19
N PRO A 11 -8.92 11.23 5.21
CA PRO A 11 -8.22 12.49 5.02
C PRO A 11 -6.87 12.31 4.30
N MET A 12 -6.42 11.06 4.13
CA MET A 12 -5.29 10.67 3.31
C MET A 12 -5.75 9.71 2.21
N LYS A 13 -5.47 10.05 0.95
CA LYS A 13 -5.83 9.23 -0.22
C LYS A 13 -4.70 9.27 -1.23
N ASP A 14 -4.43 8.15 -1.89
CA ASP A 14 -3.38 8.04 -2.93
C ASP A 14 -2.00 8.57 -2.47
N GLY A 15 -1.66 8.35 -1.19
CA GLY A 15 -0.40 8.80 -0.59
C GLY A 15 -0.32 10.30 -0.24
N VAL A 16 -1.41 11.06 -0.43
CA VAL A 16 -1.43 12.51 -0.20
C VAL A 16 -2.43 12.92 0.88
N ILE A 17 -2.14 14.03 1.57
CA ILE A 17 -3.08 14.67 2.49
C ILE A 17 -4.14 15.41 1.67
N ALA A 18 -5.38 14.92 1.71
CA ALA A 18 -6.52 15.55 1.04
C ALA A 18 -7.19 16.62 1.92
N ASP A 19 -7.12 16.46 3.26
CA ASP A 19 -7.66 17.42 4.22
C ASP A 19 -6.70 17.54 5.42
N PHE A 20 -6.03 18.69 5.51
CA PHE A 20 -5.03 18.98 6.54
C PHE A 20 -5.64 19.01 7.94
N THR A 21 -6.78 19.69 8.09
CA THR A 21 -7.43 19.86 9.40
C THR A 21 -7.92 18.52 9.93
N VAL A 22 -8.53 17.70 9.07
CA VAL A 22 -9.00 16.37 9.47
C VAL A 22 -7.81 15.44 9.72
N THR A 23 -6.72 15.53 8.95
CA THR A 23 -5.48 14.76 9.19
C THR A 23 -4.86 15.09 10.53
N GLU A 24 -4.71 16.38 10.87
CA GLU A 24 -4.16 16.80 12.17
C GLU A 24 -5.02 16.28 13.32
N GLN A 25 -6.35 16.40 13.24
CA GLN A 25 -7.24 15.84 14.27
C GLN A 25 -7.12 14.32 14.37
N MET A 26 -7.04 13.62 13.25
CA MET A 26 -6.83 12.17 13.22
C MET A 26 -5.52 11.78 13.93
N LEU A 27 -4.40 12.42 13.57
CA LEU A 27 -3.10 12.19 14.21
C LEU A 27 -3.15 12.48 15.71
N LYS A 28 -3.76 13.61 16.10
CA LYS A 28 -3.91 14.00 17.51
C LYS A 28 -4.68 12.94 18.31
N GLN A 29 -5.75 12.37 17.74
CA GLN A 29 -6.50 11.29 18.40
C GLN A 29 -5.66 10.00 18.50
N PHE A 30 -4.91 9.62 17.46
CA PHE A 30 -4.05 8.44 17.51
C PHE A 30 -2.91 8.60 18.52
N ILE A 31 -2.23 9.75 18.54
CA ILE A 31 -1.19 10.06 19.54
C ILE A 31 -1.77 10.01 20.95
N LYS A 32 -2.94 10.61 21.17
CA LYS A 32 -3.61 10.59 22.48
C LYS A 32 -3.99 9.17 22.90
N LYS A 33 -4.40 8.31 21.97
CA LYS A 33 -4.84 6.94 22.27
C LYS A 33 -3.70 6.05 22.78
N VAL A 34 -2.46 6.30 22.36
CA VAL A 34 -1.28 5.50 22.74
C VAL A 34 -0.51 6.08 23.93
N HIS A 35 -0.82 7.31 24.36
CA HIS A 35 -0.22 7.92 25.54
C HIS A 35 -1.19 7.89 26.73
N ASP A 36 -0.68 7.52 27.91
CA ASP A 36 -1.46 7.61 29.14
C ASP A 36 -1.81 9.07 29.47
N ASN A 37 -2.99 9.29 30.06
CA ASN A 37 -3.46 10.59 30.57
C ASN A 37 -2.60 11.06 31.77
N LYS A 38 -1.33 11.39 31.53
CA LYS A 38 -0.47 12.07 32.50
C LYS A 38 -0.72 13.57 32.42
N LEU A 39 -0.50 14.27 33.53
CA LEU A 39 -0.75 15.71 33.69
C LEU A 39 0.04 16.60 32.70
N PHE A 40 1.04 16.01 32.02
CA PHE A 40 1.84 16.63 30.98
C PHE A 40 1.71 15.81 29.70
N SER A 41 1.21 16.40 28.62
CA SER A 41 1.31 15.78 27.29
C SER A 41 2.79 15.63 26.93
N PRO A 42 3.28 14.42 26.66
CA PRO A 42 4.62 14.26 26.13
C PRO A 42 4.72 14.93 24.76
N SER A 43 5.90 15.44 24.42
CA SER A 43 6.26 15.87 23.07
C SER A 43 7.03 14.72 22.41
N PRO A 44 6.33 13.72 21.83
CA PRO A 44 6.98 12.53 21.30
C PRO A 44 7.85 12.86 20.10
N ARG A 45 8.89 12.05 19.91
CA ARG A 45 9.59 11.94 18.62
C ARG A 45 8.79 10.96 17.76
N ILE A 46 8.49 11.35 16.52
CA ILE A 46 7.65 10.58 15.60
C ILE A 46 8.43 10.33 14.30
N ILE A 47 8.38 9.10 13.80
CA ILE A 47 8.71 8.78 12.41
C ILE A 47 7.39 8.63 11.64
N ILE A 48 7.32 9.21 10.45
CA ILE A 48 6.19 9.05 9.53
C ILE A 48 6.69 8.53 8.20
N CYS A 49 6.07 7.45 7.72
CA CYS A 49 6.31 6.95 6.37
C CYS A 49 5.65 7.87 5.35
N VAL A 50 6.39 8.19 4.29
CA VAL A 50 5.87 8.97 3.16
C VAL A 50 6.12 8.20 1.86
N PRO A 51 5.18 8.24 0.90
CA PRO A 51 5.41 7.72 -0.44
C PRO A 51 6.68 8.29 -1.06
N CYS A 52 7.41 7.52 -1.86
CA CYS A 52 8.63 8.04 -2.47
C CYS A 52 8.32 9.19 -3.45
N GLY A 53 7.15 9.13 -4.09
CA GLY A 53 6.64 10.16 -5.01
C GLY A 53 6.10 11.43 -4.36
N SER A 54 6.12 11.57 -3.03
CA SER A 54 5.60 12.77 -2.36
C SER A 54 6.44 14.01 -2.68
N THR A 55 5.77 15.07 -3.12
CA THR A 55 6.34 16.40 -3.34
C THR A 55 6.83 17.02 -2.03
N GLN A 56 7.73 18.00 -2.11
CA GLN A 56 8.19 18.73 -0.91
C GLN A 56 7.03 19.40 -0.15
N VAL A 57 5.99 19.84 -0.86
CA VAL A 57 4.78 20.44 -0.25
C VAL A 57 4.03 19.39 0.56
N GLU A 58 3.85 18.18 0.03
CA GLU A 58 3.19 17.06 0.74
C GLU A 58 4.03 16.55 1.92
N ARG A 59 5.35 16.42 1.77
CA ARG A 59 6.26 16.04 2.87
C ARG A 59 6.21 17.07 4.00
N ARG A 60 6.24 18.36 3.65
CA ARG A 60 6.11 19.45 4.62
C ARG A 60 4.73 19.46 5.29
N ALA A 61 3.67 19.23 4.52
CA ALA A 61 2.31 19.11 5.04
C ALA A 61 2.20 18.03 6.12
N ILE A 62 2.71 16.84 5.84
CA ILE A 62 2.72 15.70 6.78
C ILE A 62 3.49 16.07 8.05
N ARG A 63 4.67 16.68 7.89
CA ARG A 63 5.51 17.14 9.01
C ARG A 63 4.78 18.17 9.88
N GLU A 64 4.17 19.18 9.27
CA GLU A 64 3.43 20.24 9.97
C GLU A 64 2.18 19.70 10.67
N SER A 65 1.42 18.78 10.05
CA SER A 65 0.27 18.13 10.70
C SER A 65 0.67 17.32 11.93
N ALA A 66 1.81 16.65 11.90
CA ALA A 66 2.32 15.90 13.05
C ALA A 66 2.80 16.82 14.18
N ILE A 67 3.48 17.93 13.85
CA ILE A 67 3.88 18.97 14.81
C ILE A 67 2.63 19.61 15.44
N GLY A 68 1.63 19.99 14.63
CA GLY A 68 0.35 20.53 15.11
C GLY A 68 -0.41 19.56 16.02
N ALA A 69 -0.26 18.25 15.78
CA ALA A 69 -0.81 17.20 16.63
C ALA A 69 -0.05 17.00 17.97
N GLY A 70 1.08 17.69 18.19
CA GLY A 70 1.83 17.69 19.45
C GLY A 70 3.20 16.99 19.39
N ALA A 71 3.70 16.61 18.21
CA ALA A 71 5.03 16.03 18.07
C ALA A 71 6.14 17.04 18.42
N GLY A 72 7.15 16.59 19.15
CA GLY A 72 8.35 17.39 19.45
C GLY A 72 9.37 17.37 18.32
N GLN A 73 9.53 16.22 17.67
CA GLN A 73 10.37 16.03 16.49
C GLN A 73 9.67 15.08 15.52
N VAL A 74 9.80 15.36 14.23
CA VAL A 74 9.19 14.55 13.16
C VAL A 74 10.25 14.21 12.13
N TYR A 75 10.44 12.92 11.90
CA TYR A 75 11.32 12.36 10.90
C TYR A 75 10.47 11.70 9.82
N LEU A 76 10.87 11.85 8.57
CA LEU A 76 10.22 11.19 7.45
C LEU A 76 11.11 10.04 6.97
N ILE A 77 10.50 8.91 6.68
CA ILE A 77 11.13 7.75 6.06
C ILE A 77 10.36 7.40 4.80
N GLU A 78 11.07 7.02 3.74
CA GLU A 78 10.41 6.59 2.52
C GLU A 78 9.74 5.23 2.74
N GLU A 79 8.51 5.10 2.27
CA GLU A 79 7.69 3.90 2.40
C GLU A 79 8.39 2.62 1.91
N PRO A 80 9.05 2.56 0.73
CA PRO A 80 9.78 1.35 0.32
C PRO A 80 10.95 1.00 1.26
N MET A 81 11.65 2.00 1.82
CA MET A 81 12.72 1.74 2.81
C MET A 81 12.13 1.15 4.10
N ALA A 82 11.05 1.74 4.61
CA ALA A 82 10.36 1.22 5.80
C ALA A 82 9.81 -0.20 5.56
N ALA A 83 9.19 -0.45 4.39
CA ALA A 83 8.70 -1.77 3.99
C ALA A 83 9.82 -2.81 3.97
N ALA A 84 10.97 -2.49 3.35
CA ALA A 84 12.12 -3.39 3.27
C ALA A 84 12.72 -3.74 4.65
N ILE A 85 12.88 -2.74 5.53
CA ILE A 85 13.32 -2.98 6.92
C ILE A 85 12.29 -3.84 7.68
N GLY A 86 11.01 -3.60 7.42
CA GLY A 86 9.90 -4.38 7.97
C GLY A 86 9.94 -5.85 7.58
N ALA A 87 10.24 -6.11 6.30
CA ALA A 87 10.37 -7.42 5.68
C ALA A 87 11.74 -8.08 5.90
N ASP A 88 12.60 -7.50 6.76
CA ASP A 88 13.91 -8.03 7.12
C ASP A 88 14.88 -8.20 5.92
N LEU A 89 14.74 -7.34 4.91
CA LEU A 89 15.69 -7.28 3.79
C LEU A 89 17.05 -6.71 4.26
N PRO A 90 18.17 -7.17 3.68
CA PRO A 90 19.53 -6.72 4.02
C PRO A 90 19.84 -5.34 3.39
N VAL A 91 19.06 -4.32 3.77
CA VAL A 91 19.11 -2.97 3.17
C VAL A 91 20.45 -2.25 3.36
N ALA A 92 21.23 -2.61 4.38
CA ALA A 92 22.52 -2.01 4.70
C ALA A 92 23.70 -2.68 3.98
N ASP A 93 23.49 -3.85 3.39
CA ASP A 93 24.56 -4.63 2.76
C ASP A 93 24.86 -4.10 1.35
N ALA A 94 26.05 -4.42 0.84
CA ALA A 94 26.48 -4.12 -0.52
C ALA A 94 25.82 -5.05 -1.55
N THR A 95 24.50 -5.19 -1.47
CA THR A 95 23.70 -6.05 -2.34
C THR A 95 22.38 -5.39 -2.71
N GLY A 96 21.81 -5.77 -3.86
CA GLY A 96 20.50 -5.32 -4.32
C GLY A 96 19.37 -6.01 -3.56
N SER A 97 18.50 -5.21 -2.93
CA SER A 97 17.24 -5.68 -2.32
C SER A 97 16.07 -4.99 -3.00
N MET A 98 15.15 -5.77 -3.58
CA MET A 98 13.95 -5.24 -4.22
C MET A 98 12.70 -5.49 -3.37
N VAL A 99 11.92 -4.44 -3.15
CA VAL A 99 10.64 -4.47 -2.43
C VAL A 99 9.54 -3.84 -3.29
N VAL A 100 8.35 -4.44 -3.24
CA VAL A 100 7.14 -3.93 -3.89
C VAL A 100 6.04 -3.85 -2.83
N ASP A 101 5.73 -2.64 -2.39
CA ASP A 101 4.72 -2.38 -1.37
C ASP A 101 3.39 -1.99 -2.00
N ILE A 102 2.37 -2.83 -1.85
CA ILE A 102 1.06 -2.64 -2.47
C ILE A 102 0.07 -2.22 -1.41
N GLY A 103 -0.14 -0.92 -1.30
CA GLY A 103 -1.04 -0.30 -0.33
C GLY A 103 -2.48 -0.20 -0.81
N GLY A 104 -3.24 0.69 -0.15
CA GLY A 104 -4.62 1.01 -0.55
C GLY A 104 -4.65 1.87 -1.81
N GLY A 105 -4.00 3.02 -1.81
CA GLY A 105 -4.05 3.98 -2.93
C GLY A 105 -2.85 3.92 -3.88
N THR A 106 -1.74 3.34 -3.46
CA THR A 106 -0.47 3.36 -4.18
C THR A 106 0.21 1.99 -4.15
N THR A 107 1.09 1.78 -5.13
CA THR A 107 2.09 0.74 -5.13
C THR A 107 3.46 1.41 -5.24
N GLU A 108 4.33 1.15 -4.27
CA GLU A 108 5.69 1.67 -4.22
C GLU A 108 6.67 0.55 -4.58
N VAL A 109 7.61 0.81 -5.48
CA VAL A 109 8.67 -0.12 -5.86
C VAL A 109 10.00 0.49 -5.47
N GLY A 110 10.80 -0.26 -4.71
CA GLY A 110 12.10 0.18 -4.22
C GLY A 110 13.20 -0.83 -4.52
N VAL A 111 14.35 -0.32 -4.96
CA VAL A 111 15.61 -1.07 -4.99
C VAL A 111 16.60 -0.40 -4.04
N ILE A 112 17.12 -1.16 -3.08
CA ILE A 112 17.89 -0.65 -1.95
C ILE A 112 19.26 -1.35 -1.91
N SER A 113 20.31 -0.58 -1.64
CA SER A 113 21.64 -1.10 -1.33
C SER A 113 22.42 -0.10 -0.48
N LEU A 114 23.31 -0.58 0.40
CA LEU A 114 24.17 0.27 1.25
C LEU A 114 23.39 1.33 2.06
N GLY A 115 22.17 1.02 2.47
CA GLY A 115 21.28 1.90 3.21
C GLY A 115 20.65 3.03 2.38
N GLY A 116 20.90 3.06 1.07
CA GLY A 116 20.38 4.07 0.14
C GLY A 116 19.37 3.48 -0.86
N MET A 117 18.43 4.34 -1.30
CA MET A 117 17.54 4.04 -2.41
C MET A 117 18.32 4.17 -3.73
N VAL A 118 18.44 3.06 -4.46
CA VAL A 118 19.02 3.02 -5.82
C VAL A 118 17.95 3.37 -6.85
N TYR A 119 16.75 2.84 -6.65
CA TYR A 119 15.56 3.16 -7.42
C TYR A 119 14.37 3.30 -6.50
N SER A 120 13.50 4.27 -6.78
CA SER A 120 12.22 4.44 -6.10
C SER A 120 11.16 4.88 -7.11
N GLY A 121 10.08 4.12 -7.23
CA GLY A 121 8.96 4.42 -8.11
C GLY A 121 7.63 4.26 -7.38
N SER A 122 6.65 5.08 -7.74
CA SER A 122 5.30 5.03 -7.19
C SER A 122 4.28 5.10 -8.31
N VAL A 123 3.27 4.24 -8.25
CA VAL A 123 2.08 4.32 -9.11
C VAL A 123 0.83 4.42 -8.24
N ARG A 124 -0.14 5.23 -8.68
CA ARG A 124 -1.43 5.44 -7.98
C ARG A 124 -2.43 4.32 -8.24
N VAL A 125 -1.97 3.09 -8.00
CA VAL A 125 -2.73 1.85 -8.12
C VAL A 125 -2.47 1.02 -6.87
N GLY A 126 -3.54 0.51 -6.27
CA GLY A 126 -3.48 -0.37 -5.11
C GLY A 126 -4.85 -1.00 -4.85
N GLY A 127 -5.11 -1.38 -3.61
CA GLY A 127 -6.36 -1.99 -3.18
C GLY A 127 -7.64 -1.21 -3.56
N ASP A 128 -7.59 0.13 -3.55
CA ASP A 128 -8.72 0.99 -3.91
C ASP A 128 -9.06 0.87 -5.40
N LYS A 129 -8.05 0.78 -6.27
CA LYS A 129 -8.24 0.61 -7.71
C LYS A 129 -8.76 -0.78 -8.05
N PHE A 130 -8.40 -1.79 -7.28
CA PHE A 130 -9.00 -3.12 -7.39
C PHE A 130 -10.50 -3.07 -7.05
N ASP A 131 -10.88 -2.37 -5.99
CA ASP A 131 -12.29 -2.23 -5.59
C ASP A 131 -13.08 -1.44 -6.64
N GLU A 132 -12.54 -0.32 -7.14
CA GLU A 132 -13.14 0.45 -8.24
C GLU A 132 -13.33 -0.40 -9.50
N ALA A 133 -12.35 -1.23 -9.87
CA ALA A 133 -12.42 -2.09 -11.03
C ALA A 133 -13.53 -3.16 -10.89
N ILE A 134 -13.66 -3.79 -9.72
CA ILE A 134 -14.72 -4.74 -9.40
C ILE A 134 -16.10 -4.07 -9.46
N ILE A 135 -16.27 -2.88 -8.86
CA ILE A 135 -17.53 -2.12 -8.92
C ILE A 135 -17.92 -1.83 -10.37
N ASN A 136 -16.96 -1.37 -11.17
CA ASN A 136 -17.19 -1.02 -12.57
C ASN A 136 -17.52 -2.25 -13.42
N TYR A 137 -16.86 -3.38 -13.19
CA TYR A 137 -17.16 -4.64 -13.85
C TYR A 137 -18.59 -5.08 -13.58
N ILE A 138 -18.98 -5.14 -12.30
CA ILE A 138 -20.34 -5.55 -11.89
C ILE A 138 -21.39 -4.60 -12.46
N ARG A 139 -21.12 -3.30 -12.46
CA ARG A 139 -22.00 -2.29 -13.05
C ARG A 139 -22.24 -2.52 -14.54
N ARG A 140 -21.18 -2.83 -15.30
CA ARG A 140 -21.25 -3.02 -16.75
C ARG A 140 -21.89 -4.34 -17.15
N ASN A 141 -21.51 -5.44 -16.48
CA ASN A 141 -21.91 -6.79 -16.89
C ASN A 141 -23.23 -7.26 -16.28
N TYR A 142 -23.58 -6.80 -15.07
CA TYR A 142 -24.81 -7.21 -14.38
C TYR A 142 -25.86 -6.09 -14.27
N GLY A 143 -25.51 -4.85 -14.59
CA GLY A 143 -26.40 -3.70 -14.34
C GLY A 143 -26.68 -3.49 -12.85
N MET A 144 -25.75 -3.89 -11.98
CA MET A 144 -25.88 -3.85 -10.52
C MET A 144 -24.96 -2.79 -9.92
N LEU A 145 -25.43 -2.11 -8.88
CA LEU A 145 -24.63 -1.19 -8.08
C LEU A 145 -24.30 -1.82 -6.73
N ILE A 146 -23.01 -1.91 -6.42
CA ILE A 146 -22.47 -2.31 -5.12
C ILE A 146 -21.62 -1.19 -4.51
N GLY A 147 -21.39 -1.24 -3.20
CA GLY A 147 -20.51 -0.28 -2.51
C GLY A 147 -19.08 -0.81 -2.36
N GLU A 148 -18.16 0.07 -1.99
CA GLU A 148 -16.73 -0.24 -1.76
C GLU A 148 -16.53 -1.40 -0.79
N THR A 149 -17.23 -1.43 0.36
CA THR A 149 -17.13 -2.54 1.32
C THR A 149 -17.50 -3.89 0.72
N THR A 150 -18.48 -3.92 -0.18
CA THR A 150 -18.87 -5.16 -0.87
C THR A 150 -17.82 -5.56 -1.91
N ALA A 151 -17.25 -4.58 -2.64
CA ALA A 151 -16.18 -4.83 -3.58
C ALA A 151 -14.91 -5.37 -2.89
N GLU A 152 -14.54 -4.78 -1.76
CA GLU A 152 -13.39 -5.23 -0.96
C GLU A 152 -13.61 -6.65 -0.42
N LEU A 153 -14.84 -6.99 -0.01
CA LEU A 153 -15.18 -8.35 0.41
C LEU A 153 -15.02 -9.34 -0.75
N ILE A 154 -15.55 -9.02 -1.93
CA ILE A 154 -15.39 -9.84 -3.14
C ILE A 154 -13.90 -10.04 -3.47
N LYS A 155 -13.12 -8.95 -3.44
CA LYS A 155 -11.67 -8.95 -3.66
C LYS A 155 -10.96 -9.93 -2.73
N LYS A 156 -11.29 -9.92 -1.43
CA LYS A 156 -10.65 -10.77 -0.41
C LYS A 156 -11.08 -12.24 -0.51
N GLU A 157 -12.35 -12.51 -0.78
CA GLU A 157 -12.90 -13.87 -0.75
C GLU A 157 -12.57 -14.68 -2.02
N ILE A 158 -12.76 -14.05 -3.19
CA ILE A 158 -12.68 -14.76 -4.48
C ILE A 158 -11.72 -14.10 -5.49
N GLY A 159 -11.09 -12.98 -5.15
CA GLY A 159 -10.10 -12.33 -6.01
C GLY A 159 -8.91 -13.24 -6.32
N SER A 160 -8.35 -13.05 -7.52
CA SER A 160 -7.12 -13.69 -7.97
C SER A 160 -6.42 -12.77 -8.95
N ALA A 161 -5.09 -12.75 -8.93
CA ALA A 161 -4.27 -12.03 -9.90
C ALA A 161 -3.78 -12.91 -11.05
N PHE A 162 -3.96 -14.23 -10.95
CA PHE A 162 -3.54 -15.18 -11.98
C PHE A 162 -4.62 -16.25 -12.21
N PRO A 163 -4.70 -16.85 -13.42
CA PRO A 163 -5.60 -17.97 -13.67
C PRO A 163 -5.34 -19.15 -12.72
N GLY A 164 -6.35 -19.51 -11.94
CA GLY A 164 -6.33 -20.64 -11.02
C GLY A 164 -6.98 -21.90 -11.61
N SER A 165 -6.70 -23.06 -11.00
CA SER A 165 -7.35 -24.32 -11.37
C SER A 165 -8.76 -24.48 -10.79
N GLU A 166 -9.08 -23.78 -9.70
CA GLU A 166 -10.37 -23.82 -9.02
C GLU A 166 -11.11 -22.49 -9.19
N VAL A 167 -12.30 -22.56 -9.79
CA VAL A 167 -13.21 -21.41 -9.90
C VAL A 167 -13.97 -21.28 -8.58
N ARG A 168 -13.86 -20.10 -7.96
CA ARG A 168 -14.65 -19.75 -6.76
C ARG A 168 -15.83 -18.88 -7.16
N GLU A 169 -16.93 -19.01 -6.44
CA GLU A 169 -18.13 -18.21 -6.67
C GLU A 169 -18.62 -17.58 -5.37
N MET A 170 -19.28 -16.43 -5.49
CA MET A 170 -19.86 -15.71 -4.37
C MET A 170 -21.22 -15.13 -4.76
N GLU A 171 -22.24 -15.31 -3.91
CA GLU A 171 -23.50 -14.58 -4.04
C GLU A 171 -23.32 -13.15 -3.52
N VAL A 172 -23.62 -12.17 -4.36
CA VAL A 172 -23.48 -10.75 -4.06
C VAL A 172 -24.84 -10.07 -4.13
N LYS A 173 -25.11 -9.19 -3.17
CA LYS A 173 -26.32 -8.36 -3.14
C LYS A 173 -25.97 -6.94 -3.54
N GLY A 174 -26.72 -6.39 -4.47
CA GLY A 174 -26.57 -5.01 -4.94
C GLY A 174 -27.92 -4.39 -5.27
N ARG A 175 -27.91 -3.13 -5.70
CA ARG A 175 -29.11 -2.45 -6.22
C ARG A 175 -29.14 -2.59 -7.74
N ASN A 176 -30.21 -3.15 -8.29
CA ASN A 176 -30.40 -3.19 -9.73
C ASN A 176 -30.61 -1.75 -10.27
N LEU A 177 -29.89 -1.38 -11.32
CA LEU A 177 -29.92 -0.03 -11.86
C LEU A 177 -31.19 0.29 -12.68
N ALA A 178 -31.80 -0.73 -13.30
CA ALA A 178 -33.02 -0.54 -14.07
C ALA A 178 -34.25 -0.43 -13.16
N GLU A 179 -34.34 -1.29 -12.15
CA GLU A 179 -35.51 -1.37 -11.26
C GLU A 179 -35.36 -0.57 -9.96
N GLY A 180 -34.14 -0.20 -9.58
CA GLY A 180 -33.85 0.54 -8.34
C GLY A 180 -33.97 -0.29 -7.06
N ILE A 181 -34.28 -1.58 -7.14
CA ILE A 181 -34.49 -2.48 -5.99
C ILE A 181 -33.29 -3.40 -5.73
N PRO A 182 -33.12 -3.91 -4.50
CA PRO A 182 -32.09 -4.89 -4.20
C PRO A 182 -32.31 -6.22 -4.93
N ARG A 183 -31.25 -6.78 -5.52
CA ARG A 183 -31.22 -8.14 -6.10
C ARG A 183 -29.91 -8.86 -5.76
N SER A 184 -29.96 -10.19 -5.78
CA SER A 184 -28.79 -11.06 -5.70
C SER A 184 -28.34 -11.49 -7.10
N PHE A 185 -27.03 -11.74 -7.25
CA PHE A 185 -26.43 -12.40 -8.40
C PHE A 185 -25.19 -13.18 -7.93
N THR A 186 -24.76 -14.17 -8.71
CA THR A 186 -23.51 -14.91 -8.44
C THR A 186 -22.42 -14.39 -9.36
N ILE A 187 -21.23 -14.18 -8.81
CA ILE A 187 -20.02 -13.78 -9.55
C ILE A 187 -18.88 -14.77 -9.26
N SER A 188 -18.07 -15.03 -10.28
CA SER A 188 -16.97 -15.99 -10.24
C SER A 188 -15.59 -15.33 -10.12
N SER A 189 -14.59 -16.08 -9.65
CA SER A 189 -13.20 -15.61 -9.56
C SER A 189 -12.60 -15.26 -10.93
N ASN A 190 -13.08 -15.86 -12.02
CA ASN A 190 -12.62 -15.56 -13.38
C ASN A 190 -13.06 -14.16 -13.82
N GLU A 191 -14.28 -13.77 -13.47
CA GLU A 191 -14.81 -12.44 -13.73
C GLU A 191 -14.09 -11.38 -12.90
N ILE A 192 -13.72 -11.71 -11.66
CA ILE A 192 -12.89 -10.83 -10.83
C ILE A 192 -11.48 -10.69 -11.42
N LEU A 193 -10.87 -11.78 -11.89
CA LEU A 193 -9.58 -11.71 -12.58
C LEU A 193 -9.65 -10.80 -13.83
N GLU A 194 -10.71 -10.94 -14.63
CA GLU A 194 -10.95 -10.06 -15.79
C GLU A 194 -11.07 -8.59 -15.34
N ALA A 195 -11.84 -8.32 -14.29
CA ALA A 195 -11.99 -6.97 -13.72
C ALA A 195 -10.65 -6.38 -13.26
N LEU A 196 -9.77 -7.19 -12.65
CA LEU A 196 -8.51 -6.75 -12.08
C LEU A 196 -7.36 -6.65 -13.11
N THR A 197 -7.55 -7.11 -14.35
CA THR A 197 -6.48 -7.17 -15.36
C THR A 197 -5.80 -5.81 -15.58
N GLU A 198 -6.58 -4.74 -15.75
CA GLU A 198 -6.03 -3.39 -15.99
C GLU A 198 -5.17 -2.87 -14.82
N PRO A 199 -5.66 -2.81 -13.56
CA PRO A 199 -4.83 -2.34 -12.46
C PRO A 199 -3.65 -3.27 -12.15
N LEU A 200 -3.77 -4.59 -12.36
CA LEU A 200 -2.65 -5.52 -12.21
C LEU A 200 -1.54 -5.24 -13.23
N ASN A 201 -1.88 -4.99 -14.49
CA ASN A 201 -0.90 -4.64 -15.53
C ASN A 201 -0.15 -3.34 -15.21
N GLN A 202 -0.79 -2.39 -14.54
CA GLN A 202 -0.11 -1.16 -14.09
C GLN A 202 0.95 -1.45 -13.02
N ILE A 203 0.68 -2.39 -12.09
CA ILE A 203 1.66 -2.85 -11.10
C ILE A 203 2.80 -3.61 -11.79
N VAL A 204 2.48 -4.53 -12.70
CA VAL A 204 3.49 -5.26 -13.50
C VAL A 204 4.40 -4.29 -14.26
N SER A 205 3.83 -3.27 -14.88
CA SER A 205 4.57 -2.25 -15.61
C SER A 205 5.51 -1.46 -14.68
N ALA A 206 5.06 -1.10 -13.47
CA ALA A 206 5.88 -0.42 -12.48
C ALA A 206 7.08 -1.28 -12.03
N VAL A 207 6.85 -2.57 -11.80
CA VAL A 207 7.90 -3.54 -11.45
C VAL A 207 8.91 -3.70 -12.59
N LYS A 208 8.45 -3.87 -13.84
CA LYS A 208 9.34 -3.97 -15.02
C LYS A 208 10.17 -2.70 -15.21
N SER A 209 9.55 -1.53 -15.05
CA SER A 209 10.24 -0.23 -15.15
C SER A 209 11.32 -0.06 -14.09
N ALA A 210 11.12 -0.62 -12.89
CA ALA A 210 12.13 -0.62 -11.83
C ALA A 210 13.33 -1.51 -12.19
N LEU A 211 13.06 -2.72 -12.70
CA LEU A 211 14.11 -3.66 -13.15
C LEU A 211 14.93 -3.06 -14.30
N GLU A 212 14.29 -2.41 -15.27
CA GLU A 212 14.97 -1.74 -16.40
C GLU A 212 15.90 -0.60 -15.97
N GLN A 213 15.57 0.08 -14.87
CA GLN A 213 16.34 1.21 -14.33
C GLN A 213 17.38 0.77 -13.29
N THR A 214 17.39 -0.52 -12.93
CA THR A 214 18.34 -1.04 -11.94
C THR A 214 19.71 -1.27 -12.59
N PRO A 215 20.82 -0.81 -11.97
CA PRO A 215 22.17 -1.11 -12.45
C PRO A 215 22.40 -2.63 -12.60
N PRO A 216 23.10 -3.08 -13.66
CA PRO A 216 23.28 -4.52 -13.92
C PRO A 216 23.83 -5.32 -12.74
N GLU A 217 24.74 -4.73 -11.96
CA GLU A 217 25.35 -5.35 -10.80
C GLU A 217 24.31 -5.70 -9.72
N LEU A 218 23.35 -4.81 -9.49
CA LEU A 218 22.27 -5.01 -8.52
C LEU A 218 21.13 -5.83 -9.12
N GLY A 219 20.92 -5.76 -10.43
CA GLY A 219 19.98 -6.61 -11.15
C GLY A 219 20.34 -8.10 -11.03
N ALA A 220 21.64 -8.43 -11.01
CA ALA A 220 22.10 -9.81 -10.77
C ALA A 220 21.73 -10.31 -9.38
N ASP A 221 21.89 -9.47 -8.35
CA ASP A 221 21.49 -9.80 -6.98
C ASP A 221 19.99 -10.04 -6.85
N ILE A 222 19.17 -9.17 -7.48
CA ILE A 222 17.71 -9.31 -7.49
C ILE A 222 17.29 -10.56 -8.26
N ALA A 223 18.01 -10.93 -9.33
CA ALA A 223 17.72 -12.16 -10.07
C ALA A 223 17.95 -13.42 -9.23
N GLU A 224 18.96 -13.41 -8.34
CA GLU A 224 19.24 -14.52 -7.43
C GLU A 224 18.28 -14.55 -6.23
N LYS A 225 18.03 -13.40 -5.60
CA LYS A 225 17.27 -13.30 -4.35
C LYS A 225 15.77 -13.12 -4.54
N GLY A 226 15.36 -12.63 -5.70
CA GLY A 226 14.00 -12.26 -6.01
C GLY A 226 13.59 -10.88 -5.49
N MET A 227 12.30 -10.59 -5.64
CA MET A 227 11.65 -9.41 -5.08
C MET A 227 10.71 -9.79 -3.94
N VAL A 228 10.56 -8.90 -2.96
CA VAL A 228 9.67 -9.10 -1.81
C VAL A 228 8.43 -8.23 -1.91
N LEU A 229 7.24 -8.83 -1.80
CA LEU A 229 5.96 -8.13 -1.77
C LEU A 229 5.56 -7.79 -0.33
N THR A 230 5.15 -6.55 -0.09
CA THR A 230 4.59 -6.08 1.17
C THR A 230 3.26 -5.35 0.95
N GLY A 231 2.63 -4.94 2.04
CA GLY A 231 1.36 -4.21 2.01
C GLY A 231 0.15 -5.12 1.91
N GLY A 232 -1.03 -4.54 2.07
CA GLY A 232 -2.28 -5.31 2.06
C GLY A 232 -2.62 -5.92 0.70
N GLY A 233 -2.17 -5.30 -0.39
CA GLY A 233 -2.37 -5.81 -1.74
C GLY A 233 -1.55 -7.05 -2.06
N ALA A 234 -0.43 -7.29 -1.35
CA ALA A 234 0.35 -8.52 -1.49
C ALA A 234 -0.43 -9.79 -1.08
N LEU A 235 -1.54 -9.62 -0.34
CA LEU A 235 -2.45 -10.72 0.04
C LEU A 235 -3.44 -11.10 -1.08
N LEU A 236 -3.44 -10.39 -2.21
CA LEU A 236 -4.24 -10.80 -3.36
C LEU A 236 -3.68 -12.13 -3.88
N ARG A 237 -4.54 -13.15 -3.91
CA ARG A 237 -4.16 -14.51 -4.30
C ARG A 237 -3.48 -14.54 -5.67
N ASP A 238 -2.39 -15.31 -5.75
CA ASP A 238 -1.58 -15.56 -6.95
C ASP A 238 -0.94 -14.29 -7.58
N LEU A 239 -0.82 -13.19 -6.83
CA LEU A 239 -0.13 -11.98 -7.30
C LEU A 239 1.38 -12.18 -7.43
N ASP A 240 1.96 -12.93 -6.52
CA ASP A 240 3.32 -13.44 -6.60
C ASP A 240 3.55 -14.22 -7.90
N ARG A 241 2.62 -15.11 -8.27
CA ARG A 241 2.70 -15.89 -9.51
C ARG A 241 2.61 -15.04 -10.75
N LEU A 242 1.70 -14.07 -10.78
CA LEU A 242 1.62 -13.11 -11.88
C LEU A 242 2.97 -12.40 -12.08
N LEU A 243 3.56 -11.89 -11.01
CA LEU A 243 4.84 -11.18 -11.09
C LEU A 243 6.00 -12.12 -11.45
N MET A 244 6.01 -13.37 -10.96
CA MET A 244 6.99 -14.38 -11.37
C MET A 244 6.92 -14.66 -12.88
N GLU A 245 5.72 -14.87 -13.42
CA GLU A 245 5.52 -15.13 -14.85
C GLU A 245 5.94 -13.92 -15.71
N GLU A 246 5.55 -12.72 -15.29
CA GLU A 246 5.77 -11.50 -16.06
C GLU A 246 7.23 -11.01 -16.02
N THR A 247 7.98 -11.32 -14.95
CA THR A 247 9.36 -10.84 -14.76
C THR A 247 10.41 -11.93 -14.92
N GLY A 248 10.05 -13.20 -14.76
CA GLY A 248 10.98 -14.32 -14.71
C GLY A 248 11.81 -14.39 -13.43
N LEU A 249 11.49 -13.58 -12.41
CA LEU A 249 12.23 -13.50 -11.15
C LEU A 249 11.47 -14.19 -10.02
N PRO A 250 12.16 -14.75 -8.99
CA PRO A 250 11.49 -15.22 -7.78
C PRO A 250 10.73 -14.07 -7.10
N VAL A 251 9.53 -14.36 -6.60
CA VAL A 251 8.70 -13.40 -5.85
C VAL A 251 8.34 -14.02 -4.51
N ILE A 252 8.58 -13.26 -3.43
CA ILE A 252 8.36 -13.71 -2.06
C ILE A 252 7.38 -12.75 -1.41
N VAL A 253 6.29 -13.25 -0.84
CA VAL A 253 5.41 -12.42 0.00
C VAL A 253 6.01 -12.35 1.40
N ALA A 254 6.20 -11.15 1.94
CA ALA A 254 6.75 -10.96 3.28
C ALA A 254 5.85 -11.57 4.37
N ASP A 255 6.47 -11.97 5.48
CA ASP A 255 5.74 -12.38 6.68
C ASP A 255 4.98 -11.18 7.29
N ASP A 256 3.66 -11.33 7.42
CA ASP A 256 2.75 -10.28 7.85
C ASP A 256 2.90 -8.98 7.02
N PRO A 257 2.56 -9.04 5.72
CA PRO A 257 2.88 -7.96 4.77
C PRO A 257 2.15 -6.66 5.11
N LEU A 258 1.00 -6.74 5.78
CA LEU A 258 0.21 -5.60 6.25
C LEU A 258 0.94 -4.74 7.28
N THR A 259 1.86 -5.31 8.06
CA THR A 259 2.54 -4.60 9.15
C THR A 259 4.01 -4.29 8.86
N CYS A 260 4.53 -4.67 7.68
CA CYS A 260 5.92 -4.43 7.31
C CYS A 260 6.34 -2.96 7.50
N VAL A 261 5.61 -2.02 6.93
CA VAL A 261 5.93 -0.58 7.02
C VAL A 261 6.00 -0.08 8.47
N VAL A 262 5.02 -0.43 9.31
CA VAL A 262 5.02 0.01 10.72
C VAL A 262 6.11 -0.67 11.54
N ARG A 263 6.40 -1.96 11.29
CA ARG A 263 7.50 -2.69 11.94
C ARG A 263 8.85 -2.12 11.53
N GLY A 264 9.03 -1.79 10.26
CA GLY A 264 10.25 -1.17 9.75
C GLY A 264 10.49 0.21 10.34
N SER A 265 9.45 1.04 10.45
CA SER A 265 9.52 2.33 11.14
C SER A 265 9.82 2.19 12.63
N GLY A 266 9.28 1.17 13.29
CA GLY A 266 9.66 0.85 14.67
C GLY A 266 11.15 0.50 14.81
N LYS A 267 11.66 -0.39 13.96
CA LYS A 267 13.09 -0.75 13.92
C LYS A 267 13.98 0.47 13.61
N ALA A 268 13.55 1.35 12.71
CA ALA A 268 14.25 2.59 12.39
C ALA A 268 14.27 3.57 13.58
N LEU A 269 13.16 3.67 14.33
CA LEU A 269 13.05 4.49 15.53
C LEU A 269 14.03 4.04 16.63
N GLU A 270 14.14 2.73 16.84
CA GLU A 270 15.05 2.14 17.85
C GLU A 270 16.53 2.36 17.51
N LYS A 271 16.85 2.42 16.21
CA LYS A 271 18.22 2.47 15.69
C LYS A 271 18.58 3.80 15.03
N MET A 272 17.98 4.92 15.46
CA MET A 272 18.20 6.24 14.86
C MET A 272 19.69 6.65 14.76
N GLU A 273 20.52 6.27 15.74
CA GLU A 273 21.96 6.57 15.71
C GLU A 273 22.72 5.76 14.64
N HIS A 274 22.19 4.60 14.25
CA HIS A 274 22.78 3.70 13.25
C HIS A 274 22.21 3.95 11.84
N PHE A 275 20.97 4.42 11.75
CA PHE A 275 20.25 4.68 10.51
C PHE A 275 20.15 6.16 10.14
N GLY A 276 20.96 7.03 10.72
CA GLY A 276 20.96 8.47 10.42
C GLY A 276 20.79 8.86 8.93
N PRO A 277 21.38 8.14 7.95
CA PRO A 277 21.23 8.43 6.52
C PRO A 277 19.88 8.07 5.89
N ILE A 278 19.05 7.21 6.51
CA ILE A 278 17.79 6.75 5.91
C ILE A 278 16.64 7.74 6.11
N PHE A 279 16.80 8.69 7.03
CA PHE A 279 15.84 9.75 7.25
C PHE A 279 16.05 10.85 6.23
N THR A 280 14.96 11.28 5.58
CA THR A 280 15.04 12.35 4.59
C THR A 280 15.17 13.67 5.34
N ASN A 281 16.37 14.24 5.31
CA ASN A 281 16.61 15.60 5.79
C ASN A 281 16.20 16.57 4.68
N ASP A 282 15.23 17.41 5.02
CA ASP A 282 14.53 18.41 4.20
C ASP A 282 13.38 17.90 3.33
#